data_AF-A0A7V5U1F0-F1
#
_entry.id   AF-A0A7V5U1F0-F1
#
_cell.length_a   1.000
_cell.length_b   1.000
_cell.length_c   1.000
_cell.angle_alpha   90.00
_cell.angle_beta   90.00
_cell.angle_gamma   90.00
#
_symmetry.space_group_name_H-M   'P 1'
#
loop_
_entity.id
_entity.type
_entity.pdbx_description
1 polymer ?
#
loop_
_entity_poly.entity_id
_entity_poly.type
_entity_poly.pdbx_seq_one_letter_code
_entity_poly.pdbx_strand_id
1 'polypeptide(L)'
;MRLWPRKKRFWPLAFLAWMFCLGFLGLLASCGPTRLALSRAHMTPHGPAATPPLLPEGTDVRQWEDEIRPKLARALQREVYGVLPDKSATRIVSHRLITDSAFHDRARVEEYVLVGEATYNGQTNPTKPFHVVLVLPKQAAGPVPVILMESFCPNQNTVPVKGVSIPSGVTFSCDGKGLMAHVMRYVFGRYIATPPIEMILDHGYGLAAFYPGEYVPDRAQSGLAALKGLTNGYSDEASRMGAIAAWGWGYSRVVDALEQNPKIAKNTFIAYGHSRYAKAALVAG
;
A
#
# COMPACT_ATOMS: atom_id res chain seq x y z
N MET A 1 66.49 3.04 35.43
CA MET A 1 66.92 2.41 34.17
C MET A 1 65.75 2.50 33.18
N ARG A 2 65.93 3.18 32.04
CA ARG A 2 64.89 3.45 31.02
C ARG A 2 64.41 2.17 30.33
N LEU A 3 63.10 1.91 30.32
CA LEU A 3 62.46 0.95 29.42
C LEU A 3 61.09 1.47 28.98
N TRP A 4 61.06 2.36 27.98
CA TRP A 4 59.86 2.58 27.17
C TRP A 4 60.22 2.35 25.70
N PRO A 5 59.65 1.32 25.03
CA PRO A 5 59.91 1.13 23.62
C PRO A 5 59.13 2.16 22.80
N ARG A 6 59.84 2.80 21.86
CA ARG A 6 59.30 3.68 20.81
C ARG A 6 58.11 2.99 20.12
N LYS A 7 56.91 3.57 20.22
CA LYS A 7 55.77 3.20 19.36
C LYS A 7 56.15 3.51 17.90
N LYS A 8 56.44 2.47 17.12
CA LYS A 8 56.69 2.58 15.68
C LYS A 8 55.42 3.01 14.97
N ARG A 9 55.64 3.85 13.96
CA ARG A 9 54.76 4.63 13.08
C ARG A 9 53.85 3.76 12.18
N PHE A 10 53.15 2.77 12.73
CA PHE A 10 52.34 1.80 11.94
C PHE A 10 50.87 2.19 11.75
N TRP A 11 50.41 3.25 12.42
CA TRP A 11 49.00 3.65 12.41
C TRP A 11 48.44 4.12 11.05
N PRO A 12 49.15 4.90 10.22
CA PRO A 12 48.56 5.45 9.00
C PRO A 12 48.33 4.39 7.91
N LEU A 13 49.23 3.40 7.79
CA LEU A 13 49.10 2.30 6.82
C LEU A 13 47.98 1.32 7.21
N ALA A 14 47.84 1.03 8.51
CA ALA A 14 46.73 0.21 9.00
C ALA A 14 45.38 0.92 8.81
N PHE A 15 45.32 2.23 9.02
CA PHE A 15 44.13 3.04 8.79
C PHE A 15 43.75 3.12 7.30
N LEU A 16 44.74 3.31 6.41
CA LEU A 16 44.54 3.29 4.96
C LEU A 16 44.09 1.91 4.46
N ALA A 17 44.66 0.82 4.98
CA ALA A 17 44.22 -0.53 4.66
C ALA A 17 42.78 -0.79 5.15
N TRP A 18 42.40 -0.26 6.32
CA TRP A 18 41.05 -0.39 6.85
C TRP A 18 40.03 0.42 6.04
N MET A 19 40.39 1.64 5.64
CA MET A 19 39.61 2.48 4.72
C MET A 19 39.46 1.83 3.34
N PHE A 20 40.53 1.21 2.83
CA PHE A 20 40.49 0.49 1.56
C PHE A 20 39.61 -0.76 1.66
N CYS A 21 39.72 -1.55 2.74
CA CYS A 21 38.84 -2.69 2.99
C CYS A 21 37.38 -2.27 3.13
N LEU A 22 37.09 -1.19 3.86
CA LEU A 22 35.73 -0.65 3.97
C LEU A 22 35.19 -0.13 2.63
N GLY A 23 36.02 0.56 1.84
CA GLY A 23 35.68 1.01 0.50
C GLY A 23 35.41 -0.16 -0.45
N PHE A 24 36.23 -1.22 -0.36
CA PHE A 24 36.09 -2.43 -1.17
C PHE A 24 34.86 -3.26 -0.76
N LEU A 25 34.57 -3.39 0.54
CA LEU A 25 33.31 -3.97 1.02
C LEU A 25 32.09 -3.15 0.60
N GLY A 26 32.20 -1.81 0.60
CA GLY A 26 31.16 -0.92 0.10
C GLY A 26 30.89 -1.09 -1.40
N LEU A 27 31.95 -1.29 -2.20
CA LEU A 27 31.86 -1.59 -3.64
C LEU A 27 31.25 -2.97 -3.91
N LEU A 28 31.60 -3.99 -3.12
CA LEU A 28 31.00 -5.32 -3.22
C LEU A 28 29.50 -5.30 -2.85
N ALA A 29 29.11 -4.49 -1.86
CA ALA A 29 27.70 -4.28 -1.51
C ALA A 29 26.93 -3.50 -2.59
N SER A 30 27.59 -2.58 -3.30
CA SER A 30 27.05 -1.84 -4.46
C SER A 30 26.86 -2.70 -5.71
N CYS A 31 27.53 -3.85 -5.80
CA CYS A 31 27.35 -4.83 -6.87
C CYS A 31 26.39 -5.96 -6.51
N GLY A 32 25.79 -5.96 -5.31
CA GLY A 32 24.79 -6.93 -4.89
C GLY A 32 23.47 -6.69 -5.61
N PRO A 33 23.14 -7.42 -6.68
CA PRO A 33 21.91 -7.21 -7.41
C PRO A 33 20.77 -7.63 -6.47
N THR A 34 19.66 -6.92 -6.56
CA THR A 34 18.31 -7.27 -6.07
C THR A 34 17.86 -8.72 -6.31
N ARG A 35 18.65 -9.55 -7.00
CA ARG A 35 18.47 -11.00 -7.16
C ARG A 35 18.70 -11.82 -5.88
N LEU A 36 19.50 -11.36 -4.91
CA LEU A 36 19.87 -12.20 -3.76
C LEU A 36 18.79 -12.30 -2.66
N ALA A 37 17.79 -11.41 -2.64
CA ALA A 37 16.75 -11.40 -1.61
C ALA A 37 15.35 -11.82 -2.12
N LEU A 38 15.19 -12.05 -3.42
CA LEU A 38 13.96 -12.63 -3.95
C LEU A 38 14.03 -14.14 -3.74
N SER A 39 13.56 -14.61 -2.58
CA SER A 39 13.09 -15.99 -2.48
C SER A 39 12.06 -16.17 -3.58
N ARG A 40 12.44 -16.81 -4.69
CA ARG A 40 11.47 -17.13 -5.72
C ARG A 40 10.53 -18.14 -5.09
N ALA A 41 9.25 -17.81 -5.00
CA ALA A 41 8.25 -18.82 -4.72
C ALA A 41 8.43 -19.91 -5.78
N HIS A 42 8.63 -21.15 -5.34
CA HIS A 42 8.67 -22.25 -6.27
C HIS A 42 7.29 -22.34 -6.93
N MET A 43 7.23 -22.10 -8.24
CA MET A 43 5.98 -22.14 -9.01
C MET A 43 5.42 -23.56 -9.09
N THR A 44 6.25 -24.56 -8.77
CA THR A 44 5.82 -25.93 -8.51
C THR A 44 5.53 -26.05 -7.01
N PRO A 45 4.26 -26.23 -6.60
CA PRO A 45 3.93 -26.43 -5.20
C PRO A 45 4.63 -27.69 -4.68
N HIS A 46 5.27 -27.56 -3.51
CA HIS A 46 5.82 -28.68 -2.77
C HIS A 46 4.82 -29.13 -1.72
N GLY A 47 4.61 -30.44 -1.59
CA GLY A 47 3.68 -31.02 -0.61
C GLY A 47 2.39 -31.56 -1.23
N PRO A 48 1.51 -32.18 -0.42
CA PRO A 48 0.24 -32.70 -0.89
C PRO A 48 -0.65 -31.56 -1.42
N ALA A 49 -1.50 -31.88 -2.39
CA ALA A 49 -2.53 -30.95 -2.84
C ALA A 49 -3.42 -30.53 -1.66
N ALA A 50 -3.91 -29.29 -1.69
CA ALA A 50 -4.88 -28.83 -0.70
C ALA A 50 -6.11 -29.72 -0.73
N THR A 51 -6.51 -30.26 0.42
CA THR A 51 -7.68 -31.12 0.57
C THR A 51 -8.72 -30.51 1.50
N PRO A 52 -10.01 -30.58 1.17
CA PRO A 52 -10.56 -31.14 -0.08
C PRO A 52 -10.26 -30.24 -1.29
N PRO A 53 -10.35 -30.76 -2.53
CA PRO A 53 -10.25 -29.94 -3.74
C PRO A 53 -11.21 -28.74 -3.65
N LEU A 54 -10.67 -27.53 -3.82
CA LEU A 54 -11.47 -26.30 -3.73
C LEU A 54 -12.42 -26.12 -4.92
N LEU A 55 -12.09 -26.74 -6.06
CA LEU A 55 -12.82 -26.69 -7.32
C LEU A 55 -13.06 -28.14 -7.79
N PRO A 56 -14.28 -28.65 -7.66
CA PRO A 56 -14.65 -29.95 -8.22
C PRO A 56 -14.46 -29.98 -9.74
N GLU A 57 -14.17 -31.16 -10.28
CA GLU A 57 -14.09 -31.36 -11.72
C GLU A 57 -15.48 -31.18 -12.37
N GLY A 58 -15.54 -30.49 -13.51
CA GLY A 58 -16.80 -30.21 -14.21
C GLY A 58 -17.57 -28.98 -13.72
N THR A 59 -17.02 -28.17 -12.80
CA THR A 59 -17.65 -26.92 -12.38
C THR A 59 -17.76 -25.91 -13.53
N ASP A 60 -18.98 -25.42 -13.77
CA ASP A 60 -19.25 -24.33 -14.71
C ASP A 60 -19.18 -22.94 -14.05
N VAL A 61 -19.25 -21.88 -14.86
CA VAL A 61 -19.13 -20.49 -14.38
C VAL A 61 -20.25 -20.12 -13.41
N ARG A 62 -21.49 -20.57 -13.65
CA ARG A 62 -22.61 -20.23 -12.77
C ARG A 62 -22.46 -20.90 -11.40
N GLN A 63 -22.11 -22.19 -11.39
CA GLN A 63 -21.83 -22.91 -10.17
C GLN A 63 -20.66 -22.29 -9.40
N TRP A 64 -19.62 -21.84 -10.10
CA TRP A 64 -18.51 -21.11 -9.49
C TRP A 64 -18.98 -19.81 -8.83
N GLU A 65 -19.71 -18.96 -9.56
CA GLU A 65 -20.13 -17.64 -9.11
C GLU A 65 -21.16 -17.69 -7.98
N ASP A 66 -22.16 -18.57 -8.09
CA ASP A 66 -23.31 -18.61 -7.18
C ASP A 66 -23.04 -19.47 -5.93
N GLU A 67 -22.20 -20.51 -6.04
CA GLU A 67 -21.99 -21.46 -4.94
C GLU A 67 -20.57 -21.47 -4.38
N ILE A 68 -19.56 -21.66 -5.22
CA ILE A 68 -18.20 -21.96 -4.75
C ILE A 68 -17.50 -20.68 -4.29
N ARG A 69 -17.50 -19.62 -5.09
CA ARG A 69 -16.88 -18.33 -4.76
C ARG A 69 -17.40 -17.77 -3.42
N PRO A 70 -18.73 -17.73 -3.15
CA PRO A 70 -19.22 -17.26 -1.86
C PRO A 70 -18.81 -18.14 -0.67
N LYS A 71 -18.74 -19.48 -0.86
CA LYS A 71 -18.25 -20.40 0.19
C LYS A 71 -16.78 -20.15 0.52
N LEU A 72 -15.93 -19.99 -0.50
CA LEU A 72 -14.51 -19.69 -0.34
C LEU A 72 -14.29 -18.30 0.28
N ALA A 73 -15.05 -17.29 -0.14
CA ALA A 73 -14.98 -15.96 0.44
C ALA A 73 -15.33 -15.98 1.94
N ARG A 74 -16.36 -16.74 2.35
CA ARG A 74 -16.70 -16.92 3.77
C ARG A 74 -15.61 -17.67 4.54
N ALA A 75 -15.00 -18.69 3.94
CA ALA A 75 -13.89 -19.41 4.56
C ALA A 75 -12.67 -18.50 4.77
N LEU A 76 -12.28 -17.71 3.76
CA LEU A 76 -11.18 -16.76 3.88
C LEU A 76 -11.45 -15.69 4.93
N GLN A 77 -12.69 -15.19 5.02
CA GLN A 77 -13.10 -14.27 6.08
C GLN A 77 -13.01 -14.92 7.47
N ARG A 78 -13.51 -16.15 7.64
CA ARG A 78 -13.50 -16.80 8.95
C ARG A 78 -12.11 -17.22 9.41
N GLU A 79 -11.29 -17.74 8.50
CA GLU A 79 -10.05 -18.43 8.85
C GLU A 79 -8.77 -17.60 8.64
N VAL A 80 -8.81 -16.55 7.81
CA VAL A 80 -7.59 -15.83 7.38
C VAL A 80 -7.65 -14.33 7.62
N TYR A 81 -8.63 -13.65 7.03
CA TYR A 81 -8.61 -12.18 6.94
C TYR A 81 -9.54 -11.49 7.95
N GLY A 82 -10.51 -12.22 8.49
CA GLY A 82 -11.58 -11.69 9.32
C GLY A 82 -12.82 -11.30 8.51
N VAL A 83 -13.97 -11.28 9.19
CA VAL A 83 -15.29 -10.98 8.62
C VAL A 83 -15.40 -9.50 8.30
N LEU A 84 -15.87 -9.20 7.08
CA LEU A 84 -16.14 -7.84 6.63
C LEU A 84 -17.45 -7.30 7.23
N PRO A 85 -17.68 -5.96 7.23
CA PRO A 85 -18.90 -5.39 7.79
C PRO A 85 -20.16 -5.83 7.05
N ASP A 86 -21.27 -5.96 7.76
CA ASP A 86 -22.59 -6.31 7.20
C ASP A 86 -23.08 -5.25 6.21
N LYS A 87 -22.76 -3.99 6.51
CA LYS A 87 -23.02 -2.83 5.67
C LYS A 87 -21.84 -1.88 5.73
N SER A 88 -21.64 -1.14 4.66
CA SER A 88 -20.60 -0.12 4.59
C SER A 88 -21.12 1.14 3.91
N ALA A 89 -20.60 2.29 4.33
CA ALA A 89 -20.85 3.56 3.68
C ALA A 89 -19.57 4.38 3.63
N THR A 90 -19.55 5.37 2.74
CA THR A 90 -18.45 6.33 2.64
C THR A 90 -19.00 7.74 2.69
N ARG A 91 -18.41 8.57 3.55
CA ARG A 91 -18.72 9.99 3.65
C ARG A 91 -17.54 10.81 3.17
N ILE A 92 -17.77 11.67 2.18
CA ILE A 92 -16.81 12.69 1.74
C ILE A 92 -16.86 13.84 2.76
N VAL A 93 -15.81 13.98 3.56
CA VAL A 93 -15.67 15.08 4.54
C VAL A 93 -15.34 16.38 3.84
N SER A 94 -14.41 16.32 2.88
CA SER A 94 -14.06 17.45 2.03
C SER A 94 -13.51 16.95 0.69
N HIS A 95 -13.63 17.81 -0.31
CA HIS A 95 -13.06 17.62 -1.64
C HIS A 95 -12.52 18.97 -2.11
N ARG A 96 -11.28 18.99 -2.59
CA ARG A 96 -10.66 20.22 -3.11
C ARG A 96 -9.78 19.95 -4.32
N LEU A 97 -9.72 20.94 -5.20
CA LEU A 97 -8.71 21.02 -6.24
C LEU A 97 -7.38 21.46 -5.63
N ILE A 98 -6.32 20.67 -5.78
CA ILE A 98 -4.96 21.06 -5.38
C ILE A 98 -4.34 21.95 -6.44
N THR A 99 -4.37 21.48 -7.69
CA THR A 99 -3.89 22.22 -8.86
C THR A 99 -4.55 21.67 -10.12
N ASP A 100 -4.82 22.55 -11.08
CA ASP A 100 -5.24 22.18 -12.43
C ASP A 100 -4.03 22.06 -13.38
N SER A 101 -2.80 22.17 -12.88
CA SER A 101 -1.59 22.00 -13.66
C SER A 101 -0.49 21.35 -12.82
N ALA A 102 -0.32 20.04 -13.00
CA ALA A 102 0.76 19.25 -12.42
C ALA A 102 1.47 18.42 -13.51
N PHE A 103 2.68 17.95 -13.20
CA PHE A 103 3.49 17.09 -14.08
C PHE A 103 3.67 17.69 -15.49
N HIS A 104 4.12 18.94 -15.58
CA HIS A 104 4.26 19.69 -16.84
C HIS A 104 2.92 19.87 -17.59
N ASP A 105 1.91 20.34 -16.87
CA ASP A 105 0.54 20.59 -17.37
C ASP A 105 -0.18 19.34 -17.94
N ARG A 106 0.25 18.15 -17.56
CA ARG A 106 -0.39 16.89 -17.99
C ARG A 106 -1.56 16.49 -17.10
N ALA A 107 -1.57 16.92 -15.85
CA ALA A 107 -2.53 16.42 -14.88
C ALA A 107 -3.22 17.52 -14.07
N ARG A 108 -4.45 17.17 -13.69
CA ARG A 108 -5.21 17.82 -12.62
C ARG A 108 -5.09 16.96 -11.37
N VAL A 109 -4.91 17.61 -10.21
CA VAL A 109 -4.76 16.93 -8.92
C VAL A 109 -5.83 17.41 -7.96
N GLU A 110 -6.62 16.47 -7.46
CA GLU A 110 -7.69 16.69 -6.48
C GLU A 110 -7.37 15.91 -5.21
N GLU A 111 -7.88 16.38 -4.08
CA GLU A 111 -7.74 15.71 -2.79
C GLU A 111 -9.11 15.56 -2.15
N TYR A 112 -9.38 14.35 -1.66
CA TYR A 112 -10.56 13.99 -0.90
C TYR A 112 -10.14 13.65 0.52
N VAL A 113 -10.96 14.03 1.49
CA VAL A 113 -10.90 13.50 2.86
C VAL A 113 -12.13 12.63 3.05
N LEU A 114 -11.90 11.35 3.32
CA LEU A 114 -12.97 10.35 3.43
C LEU A 114 -13.07 9.82 4.85
N VAL A 115 -14.28 9.45 5.24
CA VAL A 115 -14.56 8.59 6.40
C VAL A 115 -15.32 7.38 5.89
N GLY A 116 -14.77 6.19 6.14
CA GLY A 116 -15.47 4.94 5.92
C GLY A 116 -16.28 4.56 7.15
N GLU A 117 -17.47 4.01 6.95
CA GLU A 117 -18.36 3.56 8.02
C GLU A 117 -18.60 2.07 7.89
N ALA A 118 -18.30 1.32 8.94
CA ALA A 118 -18.46 -0.13 9.01
C ALA A 118 -19.59 -0.47 9.99
N THR A 119 -20.60 -1.19 9.53
CA THR A 119 -21.70 -1.66 10.38
C THR A 119 -21.52 -3.13 10.72
N TYR A 120 -21.48 -3.46 12.01
CA TYR A 120 -21.52 -4.83 12.52
C TYR A 120 -22.68 -4.97 13.49
N ASN A 121 -23.56 -5.95 13.29
CA ASN A 121 -24.69 -6.23 14.19
C ASN A 121 -25.53 -4.97 14.48
N GLY A 122 -25.73 -4.12 13.46
CA GLY A 122 -26.49 -2.87 13.56
C GLY A 122 -25.75 -1.68 14.20
N GLN A 123 -24.50 -1.85 14.66
CA GLN A 123 -23.67 -0.76 15.16
C GLN A 123 -22.74 -0.24 14.07
N THR A 124 -22.86 1.05 13.74
CA THR A 124 -22.02 1.71 12.72
C THR A 124 -20.85 2.43 13.39
N ASN A 125 -19.63 2.10 12.97
CA ASN A 125 -18.41 2.69 13.49
C ASN A 125 -17.60 3.34 12.36
N PRO A 126 -17.20 4.61 12.50
CA PRO A 126 -16.41 5.30 11.49
C PRO A 126 -14.91 5.01 11.62
N THR A 127 -14.19 5.10 10.50
CA THR A 127 -12.74 5.24 10.48
C THR A 127 -12.33 6.62 11.02
N LYS A 128 -11.04 6.78 11.35
CA LYS A 128 -10.43 8.12 11.30
C LYS A 128 -10.51 8.67 9.86
N PRO A 129 -10.61 9.99 9.66
CA PRO A 129 -10.52 10.57 8.34
C PRO A 129 -9.19 10.21 7.67
N PHE A 130 -9.23 9.87 6.39
CA PHE A 130 -8.04 9.55 5.60
C PHE A 130 -8.08 10.27 4.26
N HIS A 131 -6.90 10.57 3.71
CA HIS A 131 -6.77 11.36 2.51
C HIS A 131 -6.62 10.46 1.28
N VAL A 132 -7.28 10.85 0.20
CA VAL A 132 -7.11 10.26 -1.14
C VAL A 132 -6.69 11.38 -2.09
N VAL A 133 -5.56 11.20 -2.77
CA VAL A 133 -5.09 12.12 -3.81
C VAL A 133 -5.39 11.51 -5.16
N LEU A 134 -6.24 12.18 -5.92
CA LEU A 134 -6.66 11.80 -7.25
C LEU A 134 -5.90 12.62 -8.29
N VAL A 135 -5.16 11.95 -9.17
CA VAL A 135 -4.44 12.52 -10.30
C VAL A 135 -5.14 12.06 -11.58
N LEU A 136 -5.62 13.01 -12.37
CA LEU A 136 -6.34 12.75 -13.62
C LEU A 136 -5.61 13.39 -14.81
N PRO A 137 -5.52 12.71 -15.96
CA PRO A 137 -4.98 13.29 -17.19
C PRO A 137 -5.88 14.43 -17.69
N LYS A 138 -5.28 15.59 -18.01
CA LYS A 138 -6.01 16.75 -18.53
C LYS A 138 -6.49 16.57 -19.96
N GLN A 139 -5.71 15.86 -20.77
CA GLN A 139 -5.94 15.74 -22.21
C GLN A 139 -6.82 14.52 -22.57
N ALA A 140 -7.45 13.88 -21.58
CA ALA A 140 -8.36 12.78 -21.84
C ALA A 140 -9.62 13.27 -22.58
N ALA A 141 -9.98 12.58 -23.66
CA ALA A 141 -11.16 12.90 -24.45
C ALA A 141 -12.49 12.59 -23.74
N GLY A 142 -12.44 11.87 -22.61
CA GLY A 142 -13.59 11.46 -21.83
C GLY A 142 -13.18 10.89 -20.47
N PRO A 143 -14.12 10.23 -19.76
CA PRO A 143 -13.84 9.62 -18.47
C PRO A 143 -12.76 8.53 -18.57
N VAL A 144 -11.88 8.44 -17.57
CA VAL A 144 -10.72 7.53 -17.60
C VAL A 144 -10.79 6.42 -16.55
N PRO A 145 -10.20 5.24 -16.81
CA PRO A 145 -9.95 4.24 -15.77
C PRO A 145 -8.99 4.77 -14.70
N VAL A 146 -9.16 4.34 -13.46
CA VAL A 146 -8.35 4.81 -12.33
C VAL A 146 -7.69 3.66 -11.60
N ILE A 147 -6.37 3.76 -11.45
CA ILE A 147 -5.59 2.87 -10.57
C ILE A 147 -5.73 3.37 -9.14
N LEU A 148 -6.26 2.52 -8.27
CA LEU A 148 -6.32 2.75 -6.84
C LEU A 148 -5.04 2.17 -6.23
N MET A 149 -4.28 2.99 -5.53
CA MET A 149 -3.01 2.59 -4.94
C MET A 149 -2.92 2.92 -3.46
N GLU A 150 -2.78 1.87 -2.66
CA GLU A 150 -2.28 2.01 -1.30
C GLU A 150 -0.76 2.14 -1.29
N SER A 151 -0.27 3.12 -0.53
CA SER A 151 1.17 3.41 -0.41
C SER A 151 1.69 3.17 1.00
N PHE A 152 2.99 2.91 1.13
CA PHE A 152 3.70 2.84 2.42
C PHE A 152 4.00 4.20 3.02
N CYS A 153 3.81 5.24 2.23
CA CYS A 153 4.25 6.59 2.52
C CYS A 153 3.03 7.51 2.52
N PRO A 154 3.03 8.55 3.36
CA PRO A 154 2.02 9.59 3.26
C PRO A 154 1.90 10.16 1.84
N ASN A 155 0.68 10.57 1.46
CA ASN A 155 0.37 10.96 0.09
C ASN A 155 1.26 12.08 -0.47
N GLN A 156 1.78 12.99 0.36
CA GLN A 156 2.70 14.05 -0.10
C GLN A 156 4.06 13.53 -0.59
N ASN A 157 4.44 12.32 -0.18
CA ASN A 157 5.64 11.64 -0.70
C ASN A 157 5.30 10.78 -1.93
N THR A 158 4.11 10.18 -1.91
CA THR A 158 3.62 9.33 -3.00
C THR A 158 3.24 10.13 -4.24
N VAL A 159 2.65 11.31 -4.07
CA VAL A 159 2.29 12.26 -5.13
C VAL A 159 3.01 13.58 -4.82
N PRO A 160 4.21 13.81 -5.39
CA PRO A 160 5.08 14.93 -5.01
C PRO A 160 4.62 16.26 -5.63
N VAL A 161 3.39 16.68 -5.32
CA VAL A 161 2.76 17.92 -5.78
C VAL A 161 2.60 18.86 -4.59
N LYS A 162 3.04 20.10 -4.74
CA LYS A 162 2.90 21.13 -3.70
C LYS A 162 1.41 21.31 -3.36
N GLY A 163 1.08 21.26 -2.07
CA GLY A 163 -0.28 21.48 -1.58
C GLY A 163 -1.02 20.21 -1.18
N VAL A 164 -0.50 19.01 -1.52
CA VAL A 164 -0.98 17.74 -0.96
C VAL A 164 -0.82 17.76 0.56
N SER A 165 -1.87 17.36 1.27
CA SER A 165 -1.93 17.42 2.74
C SER A 165 -0.92 16.47 3.38
N ILE A 166 -0.42 16.86 4.55
CA ILE A 166 0.41 16.01 5.40
C ILE A 166 -0.50 15.45 6.50
N PRO A 167 -0.75 14.14 6.53
CA PRO A 167 -1.53 13.50 7.59
C PRO A 167 -0.99 13.83 8.99
N SER A 168 -1.88 14.22 9.90
CA SER A 168 -1.50 14.50 11.28
C SER A 168 -1.14 13.20 12.03
N GLY A 169 -0.13 13.26 12.88
CA GLY A 169 0.29 12.12 13.70
C GLY A 169 1.08 11.03 12.96
N VAL A 170 1.38 11.20 11.67
CA VAL A 170 2.29 10.30 10.95
C VAL A 170 3.73 10.77 11.13
N THR A 171 4.51 9.98 11.87
CA THR A 171 5.94 10.25 12.14
C THR A 171 6.88 9.64 11.11
N PHE A 172 6.35 8.82 10.20
CA PHE A 172 7.11 8.16 9.13
C PHE A 172 7.10 9.04 7.88
N SER A 173 8.29 9.46 7.43
CA SER A 173 8.49 10.26 6.21
C SER A 173 9.26 9.44 5.18
N CYS A 174 8.78 9.49 3.93
CA CYS A 174 9.48 8.96 2.77
C CYS A 174 9.93 10.10 1.84
N ASP A 175 10.30 11.25 2.39
CA ASP A 175 10.69 12.45 1.62
C ASP A 175 11.94 12.28 0.74
N GLY A 176 12.52 11.09 0.73
CA GLY A 176 13.66 10.74 -0.09
C GLY A 176 14.98 11.30 0.43
N LYS A 177 15.02 11.86 1.65
CA LYS A 177 16.21 12.46 2.21
C LYS A 177 17.00 11.48 3.08
N GLY A 178 18.31 11.65 3.06
CA GLY A 178 19.24 10.92 3.90
C GLY A 178 19.66 9.54 3.37
N LEU A 179 20.61 8.94 4.07
CA LEU A 179 21.26 7.69 3.67
C LEU A 179 20.27 6.53 3.53
N MET A 180 19.26 6.46 4.41
CA MET A 180 18.24 5.41 4.35
C MET A 180 17.39 5.50 3.08
N ALA A 181 17.06 6.69 2.59
CA ALA A 181 16.34 6.83 1.34
C ALA A 181 17.13 6.31 0.14
N HIS A 182 18.45 6.56 0.10
CA HIS A 182 19.32 6.02 -0.94
C HIS A 182 19.38 4.48 -0.90
N VAL A 183 19.50 3.89 0.29
CA VAL A 183 19.50 2.43 0.47
C VAL A 183 18.15 1.85 0.03
N MET A 184 17.04 2.44 0.46
CA MET A 184 15.70 1.97 0.08
C MET A 184 15.49 2.05 -1.44
N ARG A 185 15.94 3.13 -2.10
CA ARG A 185 15.88 3.27 -3.55
C ARG A 185 16.76 2.25 -4.28
N TYR A 186 17.94 1.95 -3.75
CA TYR A 186 18.83 0.93 -4.31
C TYR A 186 18.21 -0.47 -4.22
N VAL A 187 17.61 -0.81 -3.07
CA VAL A 187 17.04 -2.14 -2.82
C VAL A 187 15.68 -2.34 -3.50
N PHE A 188 14.78 -1.36 -3.40
CA PHE A 188 13.39 -1.51 -3.86
C PHE A 188 13.10 -0.80 -5.19
N GLY A 189 14.10 -0.11 -5.75
CA GLY A 189 13.99 0.59 -7.01
C GLY A 189 13.42 2.00 -6.90
N ARG A 190 13.44 2.71 -8.02
CA ARG A 190 13.09 4.14 -8.12
C ARG A 190 11.63 4.48 -7.81
N TYR A 191 10.73 3.51 -7.88
CA TYR A 191 9.27 3.72 -7.74
C TYR A 191 8.71 3.25 -6.39
N ILE A 192 9.57 3.00 -5.40
CA ILE A 192 9.14 2.48 -4.10
C ILE A 192 8.25 3.46 -3.32
N ALA A 193 8.55 4.76 -3.39
CA ALA A 193 7.79 5.80 -2.69
C ALA A 193 6.80 6.49 -3.64
N THR A 194 7.23 6.80 -4.86
CA THR A 194 6.45 7.54 -5.86
C THR A 194 6.27 6.64 -7.08
N PRO A 195 5.03 6.31 -7.50
CA PRO A 195 4.80 5.51 -8.69
C PRO A 195 5.18 6.30 -9.96
N PRO A 196 5.28 5.65 -11.13
CA PRO A 196 5.53 6.34 -12.39
C PRO A 196 4.29 7.12 -12.88
N ILE A 197 3.89 8.18 -12.16
CA ILE A 197 2.64 8.93 -12.41
C ILE A 197 2.57 9.43 -13.86
N GLU A 198 3.65 9.98 -14.38
CA GLU A 198 3.73 10.47 -15.75
C GLU A 198 3.43 9.38 -16.79
N MET A 199 4.03 8.19 -16.62
CA MET A 199 3.77 7.04 -17.49
C MET A 199 2.31 6.58 -17.39
N ILE A 200 1.75 6.54 -16.18
CA ILE A 200 0.35 6.17 -15.95
C ILE A 200 -0.58 7.13 -16.73
N LEU A 201 -0.31 8.42 -16.67
CA LEU A 201 -1.05 9.46 -17.38
C LEU A 201 -0.89 9.36 -18.90
N ASP A 202 0.33 9.15 -19.39
CA ASP A 202 0.63 8.99 -20.82
C ASP A 202 -0.10 7.78 -21.43
N HIS A 203 -0.43 6.77 -20.60
CA HIS A 203 -1.24 5.62 -20.99
C HIS A 203 -2.75 5.79 -20.78
N GLY A 204 -3.22 6.98 -20.40
CA GLY A 204 -4.65 7.31 -20.30
C GLY A 204 -5.32 6.86 -19.00
N TYR A 205 -4.56 6.54 -17.96
CA TYR A 205 -5.09 6.16 -16.65
C TYR A 205 -5.00 7.33 -15.66
N GLY A 206 -6.00 7.44 -14.80
CA GLY A 206 -5.89 8.19 -13.56
C GLY A 206 -5.21 7.37 -12.46
N LEU A 207 -4.78 8.05 -11.40
CA LEU A 207 -4.23 7.43 -10.19
C LEU A 207 -4.93 8.03 -8.96
N ALA A 208 -5.47 7.19 -8.10
CA ALA A 208 -5.89 7.57 -6.76
C ALA A 208 -4.96 6.93 -5.73
N ALA A 209 -4.12 7.73 -5.09
CA ALA A 209 -3.19 7.28 -4.06
C ALA A 209 -3.75 7.58 -2.66
N PHE A 210 -3.64 6.63 -1.75
CA PHE A 210 -4.03 6.79 -0.36
C PHE A 210 -3.08 6.03 0.59
N TYR A 211 -3.03 6.48 1.85
CA TYR A 211 -2.13 5.94 2.86
C TYR A 211 -2.93 5.21 3.95
N PRO A 212 -2.89 3.86 3.99
CA PRO A 212 -3.75 3.09 4.89
C PRO A 212 -3.50 3.35 6.38
N GLY A 213 -2.30 3.80 6.70
CA GLY A 213 -1.90 4.13 8.07
C GLY A 213 -2.72 5.26 8.71
N GLU A 214 -3.46 6.06 7.94
CA GLU A 214 -4.36 7.08 8.48
C GLU A 214 -5.60 6.49 9.16
N TYR A 215 -6.15 5.38 8.63
CA TYR A 215 -7.35 4.75 9.17
C TYR A 215 -7.07 3.45 9.93
N VAL A 216 -6.14 2.62 9.49
CA VAL A 216 -5.64 1.44 10.24
C VAL A 216 -4.11 1.44 10.21
N PRO A 217 -3.46 1.94 11.29
CA PRO A 217 -2.01 1.97 11.39
C PRO A 217 -1.36 0.58 11.28
N ASP A 218 -0.26 0.50 10.54
CA ASP A 218 0.58 -0.71 10.43
C ASP A 218 1.50 -0.87 11.64
N ARG A 219 0.89 -0.95 12.83
CA ARG A 219 1.54 -1.07 14.14
C ARG A 219 0.65 -1.91 15.05
N ALA A 220 1.22 -2.85 15.78
CA ALA A 220 0.45 -3.80 16.58
C ALA A 220 -0.57 -3.12 17.52
N GLN A 221 -0.14 -2.13 18.31
CA GLN A 221 -1.02 -1.48 19.29
C GLN A 221 -2.05 -0.55 18.65
N SER A 222 -1.62 0.41 17.83
CA SER A 222 -2.53 1.41 17.26
C SER A 222 -3.39 0.86 16.11
N GLY A 223 -2.88 -0.12 15.37
CA GLY A 223 -3.65 -0.87 14.37
C GLY A 223 -4.74 -1.71 15.02
N LEU A 224 -4.43 -2.45 16.09
CA LEU A 224 -5.44 -3.22 16.82
C LEU A 224 -6.51 -2.30 17.45
N ALA A 225 -6.11 -1.16 18.00
CA ALA A 225 -7.05 -0.18 18.53
C ALA A 225 -8.00 0.36 17.45
N ALA A 226 -7.48 0.69 16.27
CA ALA A 226 -8.30 1.14 15.14
C ALA A 226 -9.28 0.05 14.67
N LEU A 227 -8.80 -1.19 14.55
CA LEU A 227 -9.65 -2.31 14.13
C LEU A 227 -10.75 -2.60 15.15
N LYS A 228 -10.43 -2.61 16.46
CA LYS A 228 -11.44 -2.77 17.52
C LYS A 228 -12.51 -1.69 17.48
N GLY A 229 -12.12 -0.44 17.17
CA GLY A 229 -13.07 0.64 16.94
C GLY A 229 -13.98 0.36 15.75
N LEU A 230 -13.42 -0.03 14.60
CA LEU A 230 -14.19 -0.31 13.38
C LEU A 230 -15.12 -1.52 13.50
N THR A 231 -14.71 -2.56 14.23
CA THR A 231 -15.48 -3.78 14.42
C THR A 231 -16.27 -3.78 15.72
N ASN A 232 -16.46 -2.63 16.36
CA ASN A 232 -17.25 -2.57 17.58
C ASN A 232 -18.69 -3.05 17.31
N GLY A 233 -19.22 -3.88 18.19
CA GLY A 233 -20.45 -4.65 17.97
C GLY A 233 -20.24 -6.05 17.39
N TYR A 234 -19.03 -6.38 16.90
CA TYR A 234 -18.63 -7.74 16.54
C TYR A 234 -17.92 -8.42 17.72
N SER A 235 -18.47 -9.53 18.23
CA SER A 235 -18.01 -10.16 19.47
C SER A 235 -16.97 -11.27 19.29
N ASP A 236 -16.89 -11.88 18.11
CA ASP A 236 -15.93 -12.95 17.86
C ASP A 236 -14.55 -12.39 17.51
N GLU A 237 -13.64 -12.36 18.49
CA GLU A 237 -12.28 -11.89 18.29
C GLU A 237 -11.45 -12.79 17.35
N ALA A 238 -11.79 -14.08 17.23
CA ALA A 238 -11.02 -15.00 16.40
C ALA A 238 -11.22 -14.73 14.90
N SER A 239 -12.41 -14.27 14.53
CA SER A 239 -12.77 -13.95 13.14
C SER A 239 -12.97 -12.45 12.90
N ARG A 240 -12.59 -11.59 13.86
CA ARG A 240 -12.64 -10.13 13.71
C ARG A 240 -11.77 -9.68 12.52
N MET A 241 -12.27 -8.71 11.75
CA MET A 241 -11.53 -8.10 10.63
C MET A 241 -10.07 -7.75 10.99
N GLY A 242 -9.13 -8.32 10.25
CA GLY A 242 -7.70 -8.04 10.36
C GLY A 242 -7.28 -6.79 9.57
N ALA A 243 -6.02 -6.39 9.71
CA ALA A 243 -5.49 -5.22 9.01
C ALA A 243 -5.56 -5.36 7.47
N ILE A 244 -5.24 -6.54 6.93
CA ILE A 244 -5.30 -6.79 5.47
C ILE A 244 -6.74 -6.67 4.95
N ALA A 245 -7.73 -7.24 5.66
CA ALA A 245 -9.14 -7.08 5.30
C ALA A 245 -9.60 -5.64 5.40
N ALA A 246 -9.22 -4.93 6.47
CA ALA A 246 -9.58 -3.52 6.63
C ALA A 246 -8.96 -2.64 5.54
N TRP A 247 -7.73 -2.93 5.13
CA TRP A 247 -7.07 -2.25 4.01
C TRP A 247 -7.75 -2.56 2.67
N GLY A 248 -8.06 -3.84 2.42
CA GLY A 248 -8.83 -4.26 1.25
C GLY A 248 -10.21 -3.59 1.18
N TRP A 249 -10.91 -3.53 2.31
CA TRP A 249 -12.18 -2.80 2.46
C TRP A 249 -12.05 -1.30 2.19
N GLY A 250 -10.89 -0.71 2.51
CA GLY A 250 -10.55 0.68 2.19
C GLY A 250 -10.61 1.00 0.70
N TYR A 251 -10.20 0.08 -0.18
CA TYR A 251 -10.36 0.27 -1.64
C TYR A 251 -11.82 0.48 -2.02
N SER A 252 -12.74 -0.32 -1.50
CA SER A 252 -14.17 -0.15 -1.77
C SER A 252 -14.69 1.19 -1.27
N ARG A 253 -14.18 1.70 -0.13
CA ARG A 253 -14.54 3.05 0.35
C ARG A 253 -14.08 4.14 -0.60
N VAL A 254 -12.90 3.99 -1.18
CA VAL A 254 -12.41 4.92 -2.20
C VAL A 254 -13.26 4.84 -3.47
N VAL A 255 -13.66 3.63 -3.90
CA VAL A 255 -14.59 3.44 -5.03
C VAL A 255 -15.91 4.16 -4.79
N ASP A 256 -16.56 3.96 -3.63
CA ASP A 256 -17.84 4.59 -3.28
C ASP A 256 -17.81 6.13 -3.44
N ALA A 257 -16.67 6.76 -3.11
CA ALA A 257 -16.47 8.19 -3.23
C ALA A 257 -16.15 8.64 -4.66
N LEU A 258 -15.32 7.88 -5.37
CA LEU A 258 -14.83 8.25 -6.70
C LEU A 258 -15.80 7.93 -7.83
N GLU A 259 -16.70 6.95 -7.66
CA GLU A 259 -17.75 6.63 -8.65
C GLU A 259 -18.69 7.79 -8.96
N GLN A 260 -18.75 8.78 -8.07
CA GLN A 260 -19.54 10.00 -8.24
C GLN A 260 -18.85 11.04 -9.15
N ASN A 261 -17.56 10.85 -9.47
CA ASN A 261 -16.80 11.79 -10.29
C ASN A 261 -17.03 11.52 -11.79
N PRO A 262 -17.62 12.46 -12.55
CA PRO A 262 -17.93 12.24 -13.96
C PRO A 262 -16.70 12.12 -14.88
N LYS A 263 -15.50 12.44 -14.38
CA LYS A 263 -14.23 12.27 -15.13
C LYS A 263 -13.67 10.84 -15.00
N ILE A 264 -14.29 9.98 -14.21
CA ILE A 264 -13.87 8.60 -14.03
C ILE A 264 -14.82 7.68 -14.78
N ALA A 265 -14.27 6.76 -15.57
CA ALA A 265 -15.08 5.79 -16.29
C ALA A 265 -15.72 4.80 -15.31
N LYS A 266 -17.01 4.53 -15.50
CA LYS A 266 -17.79 3.65 -14.62
C LYS A 266 -17.22 2.24 -14.64
N ASN A 267 -17.16 1.58 -13.48
CA ASN A 267 -16.69 0.20 -13.31
C ASN A 267 -15.26 -0.05 -13.82
N THR A 268 -14.38 0.95 -13.78
CA THR A 268 -12.99 0.83 -14.30
C THR A 268 -11.93 1.20 -13.25
N PHE A 269 -12.08 0.64 -12.05
CA PHE A 269 -11.10 0.76 -10.99
C PHE A 269 -10.14 -0.42 -10.98
N ILE A 270 -8.85 -0.14 -10.80
CA ILE A 270 -7.79 -1.15 -10.77
C ILE A 270 -7.14 -1.10 -9.39
N ALA A 271 -7.35 -2.13 -8.56
CA ALA A 271 -6.70 -2.25 -7.27
C ALA A 271 -5.21 -2.59 -7.45
N TYR A 272 -4.32 -1.78 -6.89
CA TYR A 272 -2.88 -1.96 -6.99
C TYR A 272 -2.20 -1.73 -5.64
N GLY A 273 -1.29 -2.63 -5.27
CA GLY A 273 -0.49 -2.48 -4.07
C GLY A 273 0.79 -3.30 -4.14
N HIS A 274 1.74 -2.98 -3.26
CA HIS A 274 3.02 -3.68 -3.16
C HIS A 274 3.15 -4.40 -1.80
N SER A 275 3.70 -5.62 -1.80
CA SER A 275 3.95 -6.41 -0.58
C SER A 275 2.67 -6.58 0.27
N ARG A 276 2.60 -6.07 1.50
CA ARG A 276 1.40 -6.19 2.35
C ARG A 276 0.16 -5.51 1.73
N TYR A 277 0.34 -4.42 0.98
CA TYR A 277 -0.77 -3.77 0.27
C TYR A 277 -1.15 -4.49 -1.02
N ALA A 278 -0.27 -5.33 -1.58
CA ALA A 278 -0.66 -6.27 -2.63
C ALA A 278 -1.63 -7.34 -2.09
N LYS A 279 -1.41 -7.79 -0.85
CA LYS A 279 -2.35 -8.70 -0.17
C LYS A 279 -3.70 -8.02 0.04
N ALA A 280 -3.70 -6.75 0.44
CA ALA A 280 -4.94 -5.97 0.58
C ALA A 280 -5.66 -5.79 -0.77
N ALA A 281 -4.94 -5.45 -1.83
CA ALA A 281 -5.49 -5.33 -3.18
C ALA A 281 -6.10 -6.66 -3.68
N LEU A 282 -5.48 -7.80 -3.38
CA LEU A 282 -6.03 -9.13 -3.68
C LEU A 282 -7.29 -9.47 -2.87
N VAL A 283 -7.42 -8.95 -1.65
CA VAL A 283 -8.65 -9.11 -0.85
C VAL A 283 -9.77 -8.17 -1.33
N ALA A 284 -9.41 -7.03 -1.91
CA ALA A 284 -10.36 -6.06 -2.44
C ALA A 284 -11.05 -6.52 -3.75
N GLY A 285 -10.34 -7.27 -4.60
CA GLY A 285 -10.85 -7.81 -5.86
C GLY A 285 -11.63 -9.11 -5.69
#